data_AF-A0A7C1I3V1-F1
#
_entry.id   AF-A0A7C1I3V1-F1
#
_cell.length_a   1.000
_cell.length_b   1.000
_cell.length_c   1.000
_cell.angle_alpha   90.00
_cell.angle_beta   90.00
_cell.angle_gamma   90.00
#
_symmetry.space_group_name_H-M   'P 1'
#
loop_
_entity.id
_entity.type
_entity.pdbx_description
1 polymer ?
#
loop_
_entity_poly.entity_id
_entity_poly.type
_entity_poly.pdbx_seq_one_letter_code
_entity_poly.pdbx_strand_id
1 'polypeptide(L)'
;MSIAQKARPLLLSEEAQLISTDEYISMIQANDIKSATSRIIHRRVGEAINIFIEQKKMFGLNDLFILIDEHYQRKLMNLCTSNNKYTSIMEEISDLLNGYLAAQCFLSLKKPCVFFPNGGLYRHWVSGGEKGLIDYMSSDKTLSVIYKKATKTGKIDVRDFFFHAKPLWDKIVVQGSFPARKTLGLFHDFALLRTVLTVDSVDTTIMSFAYIPRDDLLMITKGLRENKLENLRLLDKHLPTFSETFSDLTRIAPRTASLDVALILSLGYLTKNLTYDFNEINLRKYLLLLREAFLLRLVYLTFLSGMDKSIVMNLITRRLT
;
A
#
# COMPACT_ATOMS: atom_id res chain seq x y z
N MET A 1 -9.30 -29.33 -17.47
CA MET A 1 -9.51 -28.30 -16.42
C MET A 1 -8.78 -27.03 -16.80
N SER A 2 -9.48 -25.89 -16.84
CA SER A 2 -8.86 -24.60 -17.16
C SER A 2 -7.96 -24.10 -16.01
N ILE A 3 -7.03 -23.19 -16.31
CA ILE A 3 -6.15 -22.56 -15.30
C ILE A 3 -6.98 -21.83 -14.23
N ALA A 4 -8.12 -21.22 -14.62
CA ALA A 4 -9.06 -20.59 -13.70
C ALA A 4 -9.70 -21.59 -12.71
N GLN A 5 -10.04 -22.81 -13.17
CA GLN A 5 -10.58 -23.87 -12.32
C GLN A 5 -9.54 -24.39 -11.30
N LYS A 6 -8.24 -24.32 -11.61
CA LYS A 6 -7.16 -24.66 -10.67
C LYS A 6 -6.81 -23.53 -9.69
N ALA A 7 -6.99 -22.26 -10.10
CA ALA A 7 -6.63 -21.10 -9.31
C ALA A 7 -7.66 -20.76 -8.21
N ARG A 8 -8.94 -21.07 -8.43
CA ARG A 8 -10.04 -20.74 -7.50
C ARG A 8 -9.94 -21.47 -6.15
N PRO A 9 -9.65 -22.78 -6.07
CA PRO A 9 -9.43 -23.45 -4.78
C PRO A 9 -8.25 -22.86 -4.00
N LEU A 10 -7.16 -22.50 -4.70
CA LEU A 10 -5.99 -21.84 -4.10
C LEU A 10 -6.28 -20.39 -3.66
N LEU A 11 -7.29 -19.73 -4.23
CA LEU A 11 -7.78 -18.44 -3.76
C LEU A 11 -8.56 -18.61 -2.47
N LEU A 12 -9.51 -19.54 -2.45
CA LEU A 12 -10.33 -19.82 -1.27
C LEU A 12 -9.48 -20.28 -0.08
N SER A 13 -8.43 -21.07 -0.32
CA SER A 13 -7.52 -21.47 0.75
C SER A 13 -6.71 -20.31 1.32
N GLU A 14 -6.28 -19.36 0.49
CA GLU A 14 -5.56 -18.16 0.96
C GLU A 14 -6.51 -17.19 1.66
N GLU A 15 -7.71 -16.97 1.14
CA GLU A 15 -8.74 -16.15 1.79
C GLU A 15 -9.16 -16.73 3.14
N ALA A 16 -9.24 -18.06 3.25
CA ALA A 16 -9.52 -18.74 4.52
C ALA A 16 -8.38 -18.59 5.54
N GLN A 17 -7.17 -18.20 5.12
CA GLN A 17 -6.04 -17.91 6.02
C GLN A 17 -5.97 -16.44 6.43
N LEU A 18 -6.81 -15.57 5.87
CA LEU A 18 -6.87 -14.17 6.27
C LEU A 18 -7.51 -14.02 7.65
N ILE A 19 -7.10 -12.99 8.37
CA ILE A 19 -7.65 -12.59 9.67
C ILE A 19 -9.06 -12.06 9.47
N SER A 20 -10.01 -12.61 10.23
CA SER A 20 -11.41 -12.20 10.17
C SER A 20 -11.65 -10.87 10.88
N THR A 21 -12.78 -10.22 10.58
CA THR A 21 -13.22 -9.00 11.29
C THR A 21 -13.29 -9.22 12.80
N ASP A 22 -13.86 -10.35 13.24
CA ASP A 22 -14.00 -10.68 14.66
C ASP A 22 -12.65 -10.93 15.33
N GLU A 23 -11.71 -11.55 14.63
CA GLU A 23 -10.35 -11.73 15.12
C GLU A 23 -9.65 -10.39 15.30
N TYR A 24 -9.76 -9.48 14.33
CA TYR A 24 -9.22 -8.12 14.47
C TYR A 24 -9.82 -7.37 15.66
N ILE A 25 -11.14 -7.44 15.84
CA ILE A 25 -11.82 -6.83 16.98
C ILE A 25 -11.29 -7.43 18.30
N SER A 26 -11.20 -8.76 18.36
CA SER A 26 -10.68 -9.47 19.53
C SER A 26 -9.22 -9.11 19.82
N MET A 27 -8.39 -8.87 18.80
CA MET A 27 -7.01 -8.39 18.97
C MET A 27 -6.98 -7.00 19.59
N ILE A 28 -7.77 -6.05 19.09
CA ILE A 28 -7.79 -4.66 19.61
C ILE A 28 -8.24 -4.63 21.08
N GLN A 29 -9.21 -5.47 21.43
CA GLN A 29 -9.72 -5.58 22.80
C GLN A 29 -8.72 -6.21 23.79
N ALA A 30 -7.63 -6.81 23.32
CA ALA A 30 -6.62 -7.37 24.20
C ALA A 30 -5.88 -6.29 25.01
N ASN A 31 -5.33 -6.69 26.16
CA ASN A 31 -4.63 -5.80 27.08
C ASN A 31 -3.19 -5.50 26.63
N ASP A 32 -2.57 -6.43 25.90
CA ASP A 32 -1.18 -6.34 25.47
C ASP A 32 -0.97 -7.06 24.13
N ILE A 33 0.20 -6.81 23.50
CA ILE A 33 0.57 -7.35 22.19
C ILE A 33 0.59 -8.88 22.16
N LYS A 34 1.01 -9.54 23.24
CA LYS A 34 1.09 -11.01 23.32
C LYS A 34 -0.32 -11.61 23.37
N SER A 35 -1.18 -11.05 24.22
CA SER A 35 -2.60 -11.40 24.34
C SER A 35 -3.39 -11.10 23.07
N ALA A 36 -3.01 -10.08 22.30
CA ALA A 36 -3.59 -9.81 20.99
C ALA A 36 -3.19 -10.88 19.97
N THR A 37 -1.89 -11.18 19.90
CA THR A 37 -1.32 -12.14 18.95
C THR A 37 -1.86 -13.54 19.19
N SER A 38 -2.10 -13.94 20.43
CA SER A 38 -2.67 -15.26 20.75
C SER A 38 -4.07 -15.47 20.16
N ARG A 39 -4.83 -14.40 19.89
CA ARG A 39 -6.15 -14.47 19.23
C ARG A 39 -6.08 -14.95 17.78
N ILE A 40 -4.93 -14.74 17.13
CA ILE A 40 -4.70 -15.11 15.73
C ILE A 40 -3.59 -16.16 15.57
N ILE A 41 -3.17 -16.83 16.64
CA ILE A 41 -2.04 -17.79 16.59
C ILE A 41 -2.28 -18.96 15.62
N HIS A 42 -3.56 -19.30 15.37
CA HIS A 42 -3.96 -20.31 14.39
C HIS A 42 -3.81 -19.84 12.92
N ARG A 43 -3.54 -18.55 12.70
CA ARG A 43 -3.19 -17.96 11.41
C ARG A 43 -1.67 -18.02 11.24
N ARG A 44 -1.19 -18.30 10.02
CA ARG A 44 0.26 -18.36 9.73
C ARG A 44 1.04 -17.10 10.14
N VAL A 45 0.42 -15.92 9.99
CA VAL A 45 1.06 -14.65 10.42
C VAL A 45 1.08 -14.52 11.94
N GLY A 46 0.03 -14.95 12.63
CA GLY A 46 -0.03 -14.93 14.09
C GLY A 46 0.97 -15.89 14.72
N GLU A 47 1.16 -17.08 14.14
CA GLU A 47 2.22 -18.01 14.54
C GLU A 47 3.62 -17.37 14.39
N ALA A 48 3.91 -16.78 13.22
CA ALA A 48 5.19 -16.12 12.97
C ALA A 48 5.47 -14.97 13.96
N ILE A 49 4.45 -14.15 14.26
CA ILE A 49 4.55 -13.07 15.24
C ILE A 49 4.74 -13.63 16.66
N ASN A 50 4.02 -14.69 17.02
CA ASN A 50 4.15 -15.30 18.34
C ASN A 50 5.57 -15.85 18.57
N ILE A 51 6.14 -16.54 17.58
CA ILE A 51 7.53 -17.03 17.61
C ILE A 51 8.50 -15.85 17.82
N PHE A 52 8.31 -14.75 17.09
CA PHE A 52 9.14 -13.56 17.25
C PHE A 52 9.05 -12.97 18.67
N ILE A 53 7.84 -12.85 19.23
CA ILE A 53 7.61 -12.34 20.59
C ILE A 53 8.30 -13.24 21.63
N GLU A 54 8.22 -14.57 21.46
CA GLU A 54 8.85 -15.52 22.37
C GLU A 54 10.38 -15.49 22.32
N GLN A 55 10.94 -15.26 21.13
CA GLN A 55 12.40 -15.19 20.93
C GLN A 55 13.01 -13.84 21.36
N LYS A 56 12.24 -12.75 21.27
CA LYS A 56 12.73 -11.39 21.59
C LYS A 56 12.33 -10.99 23.02
N LYS A 57 13.32 -10.94 23.92
CA LYS A 57 13.13 -10.47 25.31
C LYS A 57 12.63 -9.01 25.39
N MET A 58 13.02 -8.16 24.43
CA MET A 58 12.53 -6.78 24.27
C MET A 58 12.44 -6.46 22.79
N PHE A 59 11.35 -5.83 22.36
CA PHE A 59 11.14 -5.35 20.99
C PHE A 59 10.23 -4.11 21.01
N GLY A 60 10.38 -3.24 20.02
CA GLY A 60 9.47 -2.12 19.77
C GLY A 60 8.45 -2.46 18.68
N LEU A 61 7.44 -1.60 18.51
CA LEU A 61 6.46 -1.75 17.42
C LEU A 61 7.11 -1.70 16.03
N ASN A 62 8.21 -0.97 15.86
CA ASN A 62 8.93 -0.95 14.59
C ASN A 62 9.50 -2.32 14.22
N ASP A 63 10.03 -3.08 15.19
CA ASP A 63 10.54 -4.43 14.93
C ASP A 63 9.40 -5.36 14.50
N LEU A 64 8.24 -5.21 15.15
CA LEU A 64 7.03 -5.96 14.80
C LEU A 64 6.51 -5.58 13.40
N PHE A 65 6.56 -4.30 13.02
CA PHE A 65 6.15 -3.85 11.68
C PHE A 65 7.10 -4.39 10.60
N ILE A 66 8.41 -4.41 10.86
CA ILE A 66 9.38 -5.04 9.95
C ILE A 66 9.05 -6.52 9.76
N LEU A 67 8.79 -7.26 10.85
CA LEU A 67 8.41 -8.67 10.75
C LEU A 67 7.14 -8.88 9.91
N ILE A 68 6.11 -8.07 10.16
CA ILE A 68 4.86 -8.11 9.39
C ILE A 68 5.15 -7.86 7.92
N ASP A 69 5.85 -6.77 7.60
CA ASP A 69 6.16 -6.40 6.24
C ASP A 69 7.00 -7.48 5.54
N GLU A 70 8.01 -8.07 6.18
CA GLU A 70 8.80 -9.19 5.65
C GLU A 70 7.96 -10.44 5.37
N HIS A 71 7.03 -10.78 6.27
CA HIS A 71 6.15 -11.93 6.12
C HIS A 71 5.25 -11.79 4.88
N TYR A 72 4.65 -10.61 4.71
CA TYR A 72 3.81 -10.33 3.54
C TYR A 72 4.61 -10.15 2.27
N GLN A 73 5.78 -9.50 2.33
CA GLN A 73 6.67 -9.34 1.18
C GLN A 73 7.01 -10.69 0.54
N ARG A 74 7.38 -11.70 1.35
CA ARG A 74 7.68 -13.05 0.84
C ARG A 74 6.49 -13.65 0.09
N LYS A 75 5.26 -13.47 0.61
CA LYS A 75 4.04 -13.93 -0.07
C LYS A 75 3.76 -13.16 -1.35
N LEU A 76 3.91 -11.82 -1.33
CA LEU A 76 3.69 -10.96 -2.48
C LEU A 76 4.68 -11.29 -3.61
N MET A 77 5.95 -11.54 -3.28
CA MET A 77 6.97 -11.97 -4.26
C MET A 77 6.57 -13.26 -4.99
N ASN A 78 5.99 -14.23 -4.29
CA ASN A 78 5.54 -15.48 -4.92
C ASN A 78 4.39 -15.25 -5.92
N LEU A 79 3.66 -14.13 -5.80
CA LEU A 79 2.62 -13.74 -6.75
C LEU A 79 3.16 -12.92 -7.93
N CYS A 80 4.31 -12.26 -7.76
CA CYS A 80 5.02 -11.49 -8.78
C CYS A 80 5.95 -12.40 -9.61
N THR A 81 5.37 -13.16 -10.54
CA THR A 81 6.12 -13.98 -11.50
C THR A 81 6.01 -13.39 -12.90
N SER A 82 6.96 -13.70 -13.79
CA SER A 82 6.95 -13.23 -15.19
C SER A 82 5.68 -13.60 -15.96
N ASN A 83 4.93 -14.60 -15.50
CA ASN A 83 3.66 -15.03 -16.07
C ASN A 83 2.45 -14.26 -15.54
N ASN A 84 2.62 -13.37 -14.54
CA ASN A 84 1.54 -12.62 -13.93
C ASN A 84 1.69 -11.11 -14.15
N LYS A 85 1.14 -10.65 -15.29
CA LYS A 85 1.26 -9.25 -15.73
C LYS A 85 0.73 -8.22 -14.73
N TYR A 86 -0.35 -8.49 -13.99
CA TYR A 86 -0.96 -7.48 -13.12
C TYR A 86 -0.16 -7.23 -11.84
N THR A 87 0.36 -8.28 -11.21
CA THR A 87 1.17 -8.13 -9.99
C THR A 87 2.55 -7.58 -10.30
N SER A 88 3.14 -7.92 -11.47
CA SER A 88 4.36 -7.27 -11.95
C SER A 88 4.18 -5.76 -12.14
N ILE A 89 3.06 -5.32 -12.73
CA ILE A 89 2.79 -3.89 -12.89
C ILE A 89 2.60 -3.19 -11.53
N MET A 90 1.93 -3.84 -10.57
CA MET A 90 1.83 -3.32 -9.20
C MET A 90 3.20 -3.17 -8.55
N GLU A 91 4.09 -4.15 -8.72
CA GLU A 91 5.47 -4.09 -8.22
C GLU A 91 6.24 -2.92 -8.86
N GLU A 92 6.20 -2.77 -10.18
CA GLU A 92 6.84 -1.67 -10.90
C GLU A 92 6.34 -0.29 -10.44
N ILE A 93 5.02 -0.11 -10.25
CA ILE A 93 4.44 1.15 -9.74
C ILE A 93 4.87 1.39 -8.28
N SER A 94 4.97 0.34 -7.47
CA SER A 94 5.38 0.44 -6.07
C SER A 94 6.85 0.83 -5.93
N ASP A 95 7.74 0.21 -6.73
CA ASP A 95 9.15 0.56 -6.81
C ASP A 95 9.34 2.00 -7.28
N LEU A 96 8.55 2.43 -8.28
CA LEU A 96 8.54 3.81 -8.73
C LEU A 96 8.16 4.77 -7.59
N LEU A 97 7.02 4.57 -6.93
CA LEU A 97 6.59 5.43 -5.83
C LEU A 97 7.63 5.45 -4.71
N ASN A 98 8.08 4.28 -4.26
CA ASN A 98 9.07 4.18 -3.19
C ASN A 98 10.39 4.88 -3.56
N GLY A 99 10.82 4.80 -4.82
CA GLY A 99 12.01 5.50 -5.31
C GLY A 99 11.87 7.02 -5.28
N TYR A 100 10.69 7.55 -5.64
CA TYR A 100 10.38 8.98 -5.51
C TYR A 100 10.40 9.44 -4.05
N LEU A 101 9.77 8.67 -3.17
CA LEU A 101 9.73 8.98 -1.74
C LEU A 101 11.15 8.94 -1.14
N ALA A 102 11.94 7.93 -1.47
CA ALA A 102 13.33 7.79 -1.01
C ALA A 102 14.20 8.96 -1.50
N ALA A 103 14.11 9.31 -2.79
CA ALA A 103 14.83 10.45 -3.35
C ALA A 103 14.46 11.76 -2.64
N GLN A 104 13.17 12.02 -2.36
CA GLN A 104 12.75 13.22 -1.64
C GLN A 104 13.29 13.25 -0.20
N CYS A 105 13.27 12.11 0.48
CA CYS A 105 13.85 11.99 1.82
C CYS A 105 15.35 12.31 1.80
N PHE A 106 16.11 11.77 0.84
CA PHE A 106 17.54 12.06 0.70
C PHE A 106 17.81 13.56 0.46
N LEU A 107 17.03 14.20 -0.42
CA LEU A 107 17.14 15.65 -0.65
C LEU A 107 16.83 16.46 0.61
N SER A 108 15.90 15.98 1.44
CA SER A 108 15.49 16.62 2.69
C SER A 108 16.38 16.25 3.89
N LEU A 109 17.45 15.47 3.69
CA LEU A 109 18.29 14.91 4.77
C LEU A 109 17.48 14.15 5.84
N LYS A 110 16.40 13.48 5.42
CA LYS A 110 15.54 12.64 6.26
C LYS A 110 15.82 11.17 5.99
N LYS A 111 15.58 10.34 7.00
CA LYS A 111 15.58 8.88 6.82
C LYS A 111 14.56 8.50 5.73
N PRO A 112 14.94 7.66 4.76
CA PRO A 112 14.03 7.24 3.73
C PRO A 112 12.92 6.38 4.33
N CYS A 113 11.72 6.56 3.81
CA CYS A 113 10.57 5.75 4.17
C CYS A 113 10.15 4.97 2.92
N VAL A 114 10.29 3.65 2.97
CA VAL A 114 9.74 2.78 1.93
C VAL A 114 8.32 2.44 2.34
N PHE A 115 7.37 2.84 1.50
CA PHE A 115 5.95 2.80 1.85
C PHE A 115 5.35 1.43 1.56
N PHE A 116 5.48 0.95 0.32
CA PHE A 116 4.98 -0.37 -0.03
C PHE A 116 6.01 -1.45 0.31
N PRO A 117 5.63 -2.51 1.05
CA PRO A 117 6.52 -3.60 1.45
C PRO A 117 6.69 -4.64 0.32
N ASN A 118 6.96 -4.18 -0.90
CA ASN A 118 7.14 -5.00 -2.10
C ASN A 118 8.14 -4.32 -3.05
N GLY A 119 8.52 -5.02 -4.12
CA GLY A 119 9.44 -4.45 -5.09
C GLY A 119 10.91 -4.69 -4.78
N GLY A 120 11.74 -4.46 -5.80
CA GLY A 120 13.18 -4.55 -5.69
C GLY A 120 13.72 -3.55 -4.69
N LEU A 121 13.16 -2.36 -4.63
CA LEU A 121 13.65 -1.30 -3.78
C LEU A 121 13.43 -1.63 -2.29
N TYR A 122 12.25 -2.13 -1.91
CA TYR A 122 12.01 -2.54 -0.52
C TYR A 122 12.92 -3.72 -0.11
N ARG A 123 13.17 -4.69 -1.00
CA ARG A 123 14.12 -5.79 -0.74
C ARG A 123 15.51 -5.29 -0.40
N HIS A 124 16.02 -4.34 -1.18
CA HIS A 124 17.36 -3.79 -0.94
C HIS A 124 17.39 -2.87 0.29
N TRP A 125 16.29 -2.20 0.62
CA TRP A 125 16.17 -1.46 1.88
C TRP A 125 16.27 -2.38 3.10
N VAL A 126 15.52 -3.48 3.12
CA VAL A 126 15.53 -4.42 4.25
C VAL A 126 16.92 -5.06 4.42
N SER A 127 17.60 -5.42 3.34
CA SER A 127 18.91 -6.09 3.41
C SER A 127 20.09 -5.14 3.63
N GLY A 128 20.02 -3.91 3.12
CA GLY A 128 21.17 -3.01 3.05
C GLY A 128 20.93 -1.61 3.60
N GLY A 129 19.74 -1.33 4.17
CA GLY A 129 19.37 -0.01 4.66
C GLY A 129 19.49 1.07 3.58
N GLU A 130 19.92 2.26 3.97
CA GLU A 130 20.05 3.42 3.07
C GLU A 130 21.01 3.15 1.90
N LYS A 131 22.09 2.40 2.16
CA LYS A 131 23.04 2.01 1.12
C LYS A 131 22.39 1.10 0.09
N GLY A 132 21.64 0.09 0.54
CA GLY A 132 20.91 -0.81 -0.35
C GLY A 132 19.90 -0.07 -1.24
N LEU A 133 19.20 0.94 -0.71
CA LEU A 133 18.34 1.81 -1.50
C LEU A 133 19.09 2.56 -2.60
N ILE A 134 20.19 3.22 -2.24
CA ILE A 134 20.99 3.99 -3.19
C ILE A 134 21.57 3.10 -4.29
N ASP A 135 22.08 1.93 -3.91
CA ASP A 135 22.66 0.95 -4.85
C ASP A 135 21.60 0.45 -5.84
N TYR A 136 20.39 0.13 -5.35
CA TYR A 136 19.29 -0.30 -6.21
C TYR A 136 18.79 0.83 -7.12
N MET A 137 18.55 2.02 -6.55
CA MET A 137 18.12 3.19 -7.32
C MET A 137 19.16 3.58 -8.36
N SER A 138 20.45 3.36 -8.13
CA SER A 138 21.51 3.68 -9.08
C SER A 138 21.65 2.65 -10.21
N SER A 139 21.23 1.40 -9.98
CA SER A 139 21.34 0.30 -10.94
C SER A 139 20.07 0.07 -11.77
N ASP A 140 18.89 0.37 -11.21
CA ASP A 140 17.64 0.30 -11.97
C ASP A 140 17.57 1.40 -13.04
N LYS A 141 17.13 1.05 -14.25
CA LYS A 141 17.13 1.95 -15.41
C LYS A 141 16.23 3.17 -15.20
N THR A 142 15.06 3.00 -14.58
CA THR A 142 14.08 4.07 -14.38
C THR A 142 14.44 4.88 -13.14
N LEU A 143 14.68 4.20 -12.02
CA LEU A 143 15.00 4.86 -10.75
C LEU A 143 16.34 5.62 -10.82
N SER A 144 17.31 5.17 -11.62
CA SER A 144 18.59 5.87 -11.74
C SER A 144 18.46 7.21 -12.44
N VAL A 145 17.54 7.34 -13.40
CA VAL A 145 17.22 8.61 -14.04
C VAL A 145 16.62 9.57 -13.01
N ILE A 146 15.67 9.08 -12.22
CA ILE A 146 14.99 9.85 -11.18
C ILE A 146 16.00 10.32 -10.12
N TYR A 147 16.81 9.40 -9.59
CA TYR A 147 17.79 9.69 -8.55
C TYR A 147 18.88 10.67 -9.04
N LYS A 148 19.41 10.49 -10.25
CA LYS A 148 20.39 11.40 -10.85
C LYS A 148 19.79 12.79 -11.11
N LYS A 149 18.53 12.86 -11.54
CA LYS A 149 17.86 14.15 -11.75
C LYS A 149 17.61 14.86 -10.43
N ALA A 150 17.13 14.15 -9.42
CA ALA A 150 16.90 14.67 -8.07
C ALA A 150 18.20 15.24 -7.48
N THR A 151 19.28 14.46 -7.49
CA THR A 151 20.59 14.89 -6.99
C THR A 151 21.18 16.07 -7.76
N LYS A 152 21.02 16.12 -9.09
CA LYS A 152 21.53 17.23 -9.92
C LYS A 152 20.76 18.53 -9.74
N THR A 153 19.44 18.45 -9.59
CA THR A 153 18.56 19.64 -9.59
C THR A 153 18.12 20.07 -8.20
N GLY A 154 18.33 19.22 -7.19
CA GLY A 154 17.83 19.43 -5.83
C GLY A 154 16.31 19.37 -5.72
N LYS A 155 15.60 18.88 -6.76
CA LYS A 155 14.13 18.89 -6.84
C LYS A 155 13.60 17.61 -7.48
N ILE A 156 12.38 17.26 -7.13
CA ILE A 156 11.60 16.18 -7.74
C ILE A 156 10.27 16.76 -8.23
N ASP A 157 9.89 16.43 -9.46
CA ASP A 157 8.65 16.90 -10.08
C ASP A 157 7.66 15.73 -10.23
N VAL A 158 6.37 15.97 -9.91
CA VAL A 158 5.28 15.01 -10.18
C VAL A 158 5.23 14.61 -11.64
N ARG A 159 5.58 15.54 -12.55
CA ARG A 159 5.60 15.26 -14.00
C ARG A 159 6.49 14.09 -14.35
N ASP A 160 7.63 13.94 -13.66
CA ASP A 160 8.55 12.84 -13.91
C ASP A 160 7.92 11.52 -13.47
N PHE A 161 7.23 11.50 -12.32
CA PHE A 161 6.53 10.31 -11.84
C PHE A 161 5.50 9.89 -12.88
N PHE A 162 4.71 10.85 -13.37
CA PHE A 162 3.73 10.59 -14.42
C PHE A 162 4.37 10.03 -15.69
N PHE A 163 5.45 10.65 -16.17
CA PHE A 163 6.15 10.20 -17.38
C PHE A 163 6.62 8.74 -17.27
N HIS A 164 7.13 8.35 -16.10
CA HIS A 164 7.59 6.99 -15.84
C HIS A 164 6.45 6.00 -15.54
N ALA A 165 5.35 6.46 -14.95
CA ALA A 165 4.18 5.64 -14.67
C ALA A 165 3.31 5.41 -15.92
N LYS A 166 3.28 6.33 -16.88
CA LYS A 166 2.44 6.26 -18.08
C LYS A 166 2.61 4.97 -18.89
N PRO A 167 3.83 4.49 -19.21
CA PRO A 167 3.99 3.22 -19.92
C PRO A 167 3.42 2.03 -19.16
N LEU A 168 3.44 2.06 -17.82
CA LEU A 168 2.83 1.03 -16.98
C LEU A 168 1.31 1.08 -17.08
N TRP A 169 0.73 2.28 -17.09
CA TRP A 169 -0.69 2.48 -17.31
C TRP A 169 -1.14 2.04 -18.71
N ASP A 170 -0.38 2.37 -19.76
CA ASP A 170 -0.71 1.97 -21.12
C ASP A 170 -0.73 0.43 -21.27
N LYS A 171 0.18 -0.29 -20.58
CA LYS A 171 0.12 -1.77 -20.46
C LYS A 171 -1.20 -2.24 -19.83
N ILE A 172 -1.64 -1.59 -18.75
CA ILE A 172 -2.90 -1.92 -18.05
C ILE A 172 -4.10 -1.71 -18.97
N VAL A 173 -4.18 -0.58 -19.68
CA VAL A 173 -5.31 -0.25 -20.56
C VAL A 173 -5.45 -1.26 -21.69
N VAL A 174 -4.34 -1.59 -22.34
CA VAL A 174 -4.32 -2.50 -23.50
C VAL A 174 -4.58 -3.94 -23.10
N GLN A 175 -4.04 -4.39 -21.97
CA GLN A 175 -3.99 -5.81 -21.62
C GLN A 175 -4.96 -6.21 -20.50
N GLY A 176 -5.61 -5.25 -19.84
CA GLY A 176 -6.43 -5.48 -18.66
C GLY A 176 -7.89 -5.77 -18.96
N SER A 177 -8.50 -6.68 -18.20
CA SER A 177 -9.96 -6.77 -18.10
C SER A 177 -10.54 -5.52 -17.45
N PHE A 178 -11.85 -5.27 -17.62
CA PHE A 178 -12.49 -4.10 -17.01
C PHE A 178 -12.31 -4.03 -15.47
N PRO A 179 -12.50 -5.11 -14.69
CA PRO A 179 -12.22 -5.10 -13.24
C PRO A 179 -10.76 -4.85 -12.89
N ALA A 180 -9.82 -5.44 -13.64
CA ALA A 180 -8.39 -5.23 -13.43
C ALA A 180 -7.98 -3.79 -13.74
N ARG A 181 -8.46 -3.22 -14.85
CA ARG A 181 -8.22 -1.81 -15.22
C ARG A 181 -8.74 -0.85 -14.16
N LYS A 182 -9.93 -1.10 -13.62
CA LYS A 182 -10.52 -0.29 -12.54
C LYS A 182 -9.62 -0.29 -11.30
N THR A 183 -9.16 -1.47 -10.90
CA THR A 183 -8.37 -1.65 -9.68
C THR A 183 -6.95 -1.10 -9.81
N LEU A 184 -6.27 -1.45 -10.91
CA LEU A 184 -4.92 -0.97 -11.20
C LEU A 184 -4.90 0.52 -11.50
N GLY A 185 -5.96 1.05 -12.12
CA GLY A 185 -6.13 2.49 -12.34
C GLY A 185 -6.28 3.26 -11.03
N LEU A 186 -7.06 2.73 -10.07
CA LEU A 186 -7.13 3.34 -8.74
C LEU A 186 -5.77 3.29 -8.03
N PHE A 187 -5.03 2.20 -8.14
CA PHE A 187 -3.69 2.09 -7.55
C PHE A 187 -2.70 3.08 -8.16
N HIS A 188 -2.75 3.27 -9.48
CA HIS A 188 -1.99 4.29 -10.19
C HIS A 188 -2.32 5.71 -9.67
N ASP A 189 -3.62 6.03 -9.58
CA ASP A 189 -4.06 7.35 -9.10
C ASP A 189 -3.71 7.59 -7.63
N PHE A 190 -3.70 6.53 -6.80
CA PHE A 190 -3.17 6.59 -5.45
C PHE A 190 -1.69 6.98 -5.45
N ALA A 191 -0.85 6.28 -6.22
CA ALA A 191 0.58 6.59 -6.27
C ALA A 191 0.83 8.03 -6.74
N LEU A 192 0.02 8.54 -7.65
CA LEU A 192 0.05 9.95 -8.07
C LEU A 192 -0.34 10.91 -6.93
N LEU A 193 -1.49 10.68 -6.26
CA LEU A 193 -1.92 11.48 -5.10
C LEU A 193 -0.87 11.47 -3.98
N ARG A 194 -0.21 10.34 -3.76
CA ARG A 194 0.85 10.21 -2.76
C ARG A 194 2.13 10.95 -3.14
N THR A 195 2.46 10.96 -4.42
CA THR A 195 3.60 11.73 -4.95
C THR A 195 3.34 13.23 -4.80
N VAL A 196 2.13 13.70 -5.12
CA VAL A 196 1.69 15.10 -4.97
C VAL A 196 1.88 15.62 -3.55
N LEU A 197 1.61 14.79 -2.53
CA LEU A 197 1.80 15.16 -1.13
C LEU A 197 3.26 15.22 -0.69
N THR A 198 4.17 14.62 -1.47
CA THR A 198 5.56 14.45 -1.08
C THR A 198 6.49 15.45 -1.77
N VAL A 199 6.20 15.85 -3.00
CA VAL A 199 7.13 16.66 -3.80
C VAL A 199 6.86 18.16 -3.73
N ASP A 200 7.92 18.94 -3.97
CA ASP A 200 7.92 20.40 -3.77
C ASP A 200 7.16 21.15 -4.87
N SER A 201 7.17 20.65 -6.11
CA SER A 201 6.48 21.26 -7.25
C SER A 201 5.51 20.28 -7.89
N VAL A 202 4.28 20.76 -8.09
CA VAL A 202 3.23 20.03 -8.80
C VAL A 202 2.82 20.88 -9.97
N ASP A 203 3.10 20.42 -11.19
CA ASP A 203 2.36 20.91 -12.34
C ASP A 203 1.10 20.09 -12.55
N THR A 204 -0.02 20.73 -12.29
CA THR A 204 -1.35 20.16 -12.42
C THR A 204 -1.75 19.91 -13.88
N THR A 205 -1.09 20.49 -14.88
CA THR A 205 -1.53 20.31 -16.28
C THR A 205 -1.32 18.89 -16.83
N ILE A 206 -0.44 18.10 -16.22
CA ILE A 206 0.05 16.79 -16.72
C ILE A 206 -0.68 15.57 -16.10
N MET A 207 -1.64 15.76 -15.21
CA MET A 207 -2.31 14.61 -14.57
C MET A 207 -3.15 13.78 -15.55
N SER A 208 -2.77 12.50 -15.68
CA SER A 208 -3.53 11.50 -16.43
C SER A 208 -4.68 10.93 -15.64
N PHE A 209 -5.68 10.48 -16.38
CA PHE A 209 -6.80 9.70 -15.88
C PHE A 209 -6.43 8.22 -15.90
N ALA A 210 -6.71 7.52 -14.80
CA ALA A 210 -6.76 6.06 -14.81
C ALA A 210 -8.09 5.55 -14.26
N TYR A 211 -8.48 6.05 -13.08
CA TYR A 211 -9.75 5.75 -12.44
C TYR A 211 -10.53 7.02 -12.06
N ILE A 212 -9.84 8.02 -11.50
CA ILE A 212 -10.43 9.30 -11.10
C ILE A 212 -10.42 10.25 -12.31
N PRO A 213 -11.54 10.92 -12.64
CA PRO A 213 -11.57 11.95 -13.68
C PRO A 213 -10.55 13.04 -13.42
N ARG A 214 -9.92 13.54 -14.49
CA ARG A 214 -8.85 14.56 -14.40
C ARG A 214 -9.26 15.76 -13.55
N ASP A 215 -10.46 16.30 -13.76
CA ASP A 215 -10.91 17.51 -13.04
C ASP A 215 -11.09 17.26 -11.53
N ASP A 216 -11.68 16.11 -11.16
CA ASP A 216 -11.77 15.70 -9.75
C ASP A 216 -10.35 15.54 -9.16
N LEU A 217 -9.44 14.87 -9.87
CA LEU A 217 -8.07 14.65 -9.43
C LEU A 217 -7.28 15.96 -9.26
N LEU A 218 -7.50 16.94 -10.14
CA LEU A 218 -6.96 18.30 -10.05
C LEU A 218 -7.43 19.01 -8.79
N MET A 219 -8.74 18.97 -8.52
CA MET A 219 -9.31 19.58 -7.33
C MET A 219 -8.84 18.91 -6.04
N ILE A 220 -8.74 17.58 -6.02
CA ILE A 220 -8.24 16.81 -4.89
C ILE A 220 -6.77 17.17 -4.60
N THR A 221 -5.91 17.10 -5.62
CA THR A 221 -4.48 17.46 -5.53
C THR A 221 -4.30 18.88 -5.01
N LYS A 222 -5.01 19.86 -5.59
CA LYS A 222 -4.95 21.26 -5.13
C LYS A 222 -5.39 21.39 -3.68
N GLY A 223 -6.51 20.74 -3.32
CA GLY A 223 -7.04 20.77 -1.96
C GLY A 223 -6.09 20.15 -0.94
N LEU A 224 -5.49 19.00 -1.28
CA LEU A 224 -4.50 18.32 -0.45
C LEU A 224 -3.29 19.22 -0.13
N ARG A 225 -2.77 19.97 -1.10
CA ARG A 225 -1.66 20.92 -0.87
C ARG A 225 -2.08 22.15 -0.07
N GLU A 226 -3.30 22.63 -0.27
CA GLU A 226 -3.87 23.78 0.44
C GLU A 226 -4.44 23.40 1.82
N ASN A 227 -4.27 22.14 2.26
CA ASN A 227 -4.88 21.59 3.48
C ASN A 227 -6.41 21.67 3.54
N LYS A 228 -7.06 21.74 2.37
CA LYS A 228 -8.52 21.75 2.17
C LYS A 228 -9.05 20.33 1.99
N LEU A 229 -9.28 19.67 3.13
CA LEU A 229 -9.71 18.27 3.18
C LEU A 229 -11.13 18.05 2.60
N GLU A 230 -11.93 19.10 2.47
CA GLU A 230 -13.25 19.05 1.84
C GLU A 230 -13.19 18.56 0.39
N ASN A 231 -12.08 18.80 -0.32
CA ASN A 231 -11.90 18.31 -1.69
C ASN A 231 -11.71 16.79 -1.76
N LEU A 232 -11.33 16.14 -0.65
CA LEU A 232 -11.29 14.66 -0.59
C LEU A 232 -12.68 14.04 -0.68
N ARG A 233 -13.75 14.78 -0.41
CA ARG A 233 -15.13 14.31 -0.64
C ARG A 233 -15.42 14.01 -2.11
N LEU A 234 -14.65 14.57 -3.04
CA LEU A 234 -14.75 14.20 -4.45
C LEU A 234 -14.37 12.73 -4.69
N LEU A 235 -13.52 12.14 -3.85
CA LEU A 235 -13.21 10.71 -3.89
C LEU A 235 -14.40 9.85 -3.48
N ASP A 236 -15.35 10.36 -2.69
CA ASP A 236 -16.51 9.57 -2.24
C ASP A 236 -17.42 9.16 -3.41
N LYS A 237 -17.40 9.93 -4.51
CA LYS A 237 -18.06 9.56 -5.78
C LYS A 237 -17.52 8.25 -6.36
N HIS A 238 -16.24 7.98 -6.12
CA HIS A 238 -15.48 6.89 -6.75
C HIS A 238 -15.16 5.77 -5.76
N LEU A 239 -15.10 6.10 -4.46
CA LEU A 239 -14.74 5.26 -3.33
C LEU A 239 -15.67 5.61 -2.15
N PRO A 240 -16.80 4.92 -1.99
CA PRO A 240 -17.75 5.23 -0.94
C PRO A 240 -17.09 5.27 0.45
N THR A 241 -17.46 6.27 1.27
CA THR A 241 -16.98 6.49 2.65
C THR A 241 -15.48 6.76 2.79
N PHE A 242 -14.80 7.15 1.70
CA PHE A 242 -13.37 7.44 1.72
C PHE A 242 -13.04 8.60 2.65
N SER A 243 -13.75 9.73 2.52
CA SER A 243 -13.48 10.94 3.30
C SER A 243 -13.70 10.73 4.79
N GLU A 244 -14.71 9.95 5.16
CA GLU A 244 -14.99 9.53 6.54
C GLU A 244 -13.87 8.65 7.10
N THR A 245 -13.47 7.61 6.34
CA THR A 245 -12.36 6.71 6.71
C THR A 245 -11.06 7.49 6.90
N PHE A 246 -10.77 8.41 5.98
CA PHE A 246 -9.60 9.28 6.06
C PHE A 246 -9.65 10.18 7.30
N SER A 247 -10.79 10.84 7.55
CA SER A 247 -11.00 11.68 8.73
C SER A 247 -10.73 10.92 10.02
N ASP A 248 -11.27 9.71 10.18
CA ASP A 248 -11.03 8.87 11.35
C ASP A 248 -9.55 8.51 11.51
N LEU A 249 -8.88 8.14 10.42
CA LEU A 249 -7.45 7.83 10.44
C LEU A 249 -6.58 9.03 10.78
N THR A 250 -6.96 10.25 10.41
CA THR A 250 -6.18 11.46 10.75
C THR A 250 -6.23 11.82 12.23
N ARG A 251 -7.14 11.24 13.01
CA ARG A 251 -7.20 11.40 14.46
C ARG A 251 -6.13 10.57 15.19
N ILE A 252 -5.60 9.53 14.55
CA ILE A 252 -4.68 8.57 15.17
C ILE A 252 -3.34 8.42 14.42
N ALA A 253 -3.22 8.97 13.22
CA ALA A 253 -2.03 8.90 12.40
C ALA A 253 -1.78 10.21 11.62
N PRO A 254 -0.53 10.48 11.20
CA PRO A 254 -0.23 11.59 10.30
C PRO A 254 -1.00 11.48 8.99
N ARG A 255 -1.42 12.62 8.42
CA ARG A 255 -2.25 12.69 7.21
C ARG A 255 -1.79 11.82 6.05
N THR A 256 -0.48 11.77 5.81
CA THR A 256 0.10 10.95 4.74
C THR A 256 -0.14 9.46 4.99
N ALA A 257 0.12 8.98 6.21
CA ALA A 257 -0.17 7.61 6.61
C ALA A 257 -1.68 7.30 6.62
N SER A 258 -2.52 8.28 6.98
CA SER A 258 -3.98 8.15 6.91
C SER A 258 -4.49 7.98 5.48
N LEU A 259 -3.93 8.74 4.52
CA LEU A 259 -4.29 8.65 3.10
C LEU A 259 -3.96 7.25 2.57
N ASP A 260 -2.74 6.82 2.88
CA ASP A 260 -2.18 5.54 2.50
C ASP A 260 -3.08 4.37 2.96
N VAL A 261 -3.45 4.35 4.24
CA VAL A 261 -4.33 3.33 4.81
C VAL A 261 -5.74 3.42 4.22
N ALA A 262 -6.32 4.61 4.08
CA ALA A 262 -7.66 4.79 3.52
C ALA A 262 -7.77 4.25 2.07
N LEU A 263 -6.73 4.47 1.25
CA LEU A 263 -6.71 4.00 -0.14
C LEU A 263 -6.54 2.49 -0.23
N ILE A 264 -5.69 1.89 0.61
CA ILE A 264 -5.52 0.43 0.66
C ILE A 264 -6.80 -0.27 1.12
N LEU A 265 -7.49 0.28 2.12
CA LEU A 265 -8.80 -0.23 2.55
C LEU A 265 -9.86 -0.09 1.44
N SER A 266 -9.72 0.90 0.57
CA SER A 266 -10.63 1.11 -0.58
C SER A 266 -10.32 0.20 -1.75
N LEU A 267 -9.05 -0.08 -2.03
CA LEU A 267 -8.62 -1.09 -3.00
C LEU A 267 -9.14 -2.48 -2.61
N GLY A 268 -9.15 -2.81 -1.31
CA GLY A 268 -9.73 -4.04 -0.78
C GLY A 268 -11.19 -4.26 -1.20
N TYR A 269 -12.00 -3.19 -1.27
CA TYR A 269 -13.41 -3.27 -1.70
C TYR A 269 -13.55 -3.66 -3.18
N LEU A 270 -12.66 -3.17 -4.04
CA LEU A 270 -12.69 -3.45 -5.48
C LEU A 270 -12.28 -4.89 -5.82
N THR A 271 -11.65 -5.60 -4.89
CA THR A 271 -11.16 -6.97 -5.12
C THR A 271 -12.27 -8.00 -5.38
N LYS A 272 -13.50 -7.74 -4.92
CA LYS A 272 -14.63 -8.69 -5.05
C LYS A 272 -14.91 -9.08 -6.52
N ASN A 273 -14.63 -8.17 -7.45
CA ASN A 273 -14.89 -8.35 -8.89
C ASN A 273 -13.74 -9.01 -9.67
N LEU A 274 -12.59 -9.27 -9.03
CA LEU A 274 -11.41 -9.88 -9.65
C LEU A 274 -11.48 -11.41 -9.54
N THR A 275 -12.21 -12.05 -10.46
CA THR A 275 -12.54 -13.50 -10.36
C THR A 275 -12.44 -14.25 -11.68
N TYR A 276 -12.22 -13.56 -12.79
CA TYR A 276 -12.43 -14.12 -14.12
C TYR A 276 -11.26 -14.96 -14.62
N ASP A 277 -10.02 -14.48 -14.43
CA ASP A 277 -8.81 -15.15 -14.91
C ASP A 277 -7.73 -15.30 -13.82
N PHE A 278 -6.67 -16.04 -14.15
CA PHE A 278 -5.54 -16.30 -13.24
C PHE A 278 -4.85 -15.02 -12.75
N ASN A 279 -4.69 -14.02 -13.63
CA ASN A 279 -4.03 -12.76 -13.27
C ASN A 279 -4.93 -11.95 -12.34
N GLU A 280 -6.24 -11.89 -12.58
CA GLU A 280 -7.20 -11.25 -11.68
C GLU A 280 -7.21 -11.92 -10.30
N ILE A 281 -7.24 -13.25 -10.25
CA ILE A 281 -7.20 -14.00 -9.00
C ILE A 281 -5.93 -13.67 -8.20
N ASN A 282 -4.78 -13.61 -8.86
CA ASN A 282 -3.54 -13.24 -8.17
C ASN A 282 -3.48 -11.77 -7.79
N LEU A 283 -4.03 -10.86 -8.61
CA LEU A 283 -4.17 -9.44 -8.25
C LEU A 283 -5.05 -9.28 -7.00
N ARG A 284 -6.13 -10.05 -6.90
CA ARG A 284 -6.99 -10.11 -5.70
C ARG A 284 -6.19 -10.58 -4.49
N LYS A 285 -5.49 -11.71 -4.59
CA LYS A 285 -4.62 -12.21 -3.51
C LYS A 285 -3.62 -11.15 -3.07
N TYR A 286 -2.97 -10.52 -4.04
CA TYR A 286 -1.97 -9.48 -3.82
C TYR A 286 -2.54 -8.32 -2.98
N LEU A 287 -3.71 -7.81 -3.37
CA LEU A 287 -4.36 -6.68 -2.68
C LEU A 287 -4.88 -7.06 -1.30
N LEU A 288 -5.39 -8.28 -1.12
CA LEU A 288 -5.85 -8.78 0.18
C LEU A 288 -4.69 -8.94 1.17
N LEU A 289 -3.55 -9.49 0.71
CA LEU A 289 -2.33 -9.61 1.52
C LEU A 289 -1.77 -8.24 1.89
N LEU A 290 -1.74 -7.30 0.93
CA LEU A 290 -1.33 -5.93 1.20
C LEU A 290 -2.25 -5.30 2.26
N ARG A 291 -3.57 -5.40 2.09
CA ARG A 291 -4.55 -4.88 3.06
C ARG A 291 -4.34 -5.48 4.46
N GLU A 292 -4.09 -6.77 4.55
CA GLU A 292 -3.87 -7.48 5.82
C GLU A 292 -2.63 -6.95 6.56
N ALA A 293 -1.51 -6.73 5.85
CA ALA A 293 -0.30 -6.16 6.44
C ALA A 293 -0.58 -4.79 7.09
N PHE A 294 -1.30 -3.91 6.39
CA PHE A 294 -1.64 -2.57 6.90
C PHE A 294 -2.62 -2.61 8.08
N LEU A 295 -3.63 -3.49 8.03
CA LEU A 295 -4.58 -3.67 9.13
C LEU A 295 -3.91 -4.19 10.39
N LEU A 296 -3.02 -5.18 10.27
CA LEU A 296 -2.24 -5.68 11.39
C LEU A 296 -1.40 -4.58 12.04
N ARG A 297 -0.70 -3.77 11.23
CA ARG A 297 0.06 -2.62 11.75
C ARG A 297 -0.85 -1.65 12.48
N LEU A 298 -2.01 -1.32 11.92
CA LEU A 298 -2.99 -0.43 12.54
C LEU A 298 -3.50 -0.99 13.88
N VAL A 299 -3.76 -2.29 13.96
CA VAL A 299 -4.18 -2.98 15.19
C VAL A 299 -3.08 -2.92 16.24
N TYR A 300 -1.83 -3.22 15.88
CA TYR A 300 -0.74 -3.17 16.85
C TYR A 300 -0.38 -1.74 17.29
N LEU A 301 -0.65 -0.72 16.47
CA LEU A 301 -0.55 0.68 16.89
C LEU A 301 -1.49 1.00 18.07
N THR A 302 -2.61 0.28 18.24
CA THR A 302 -3.55 0.50 19.36
C THR A 302 -2.99 0.20 20.75
N PHE A 303 -1.81 -0.43 20.82
CA PHE A 303 -1.10 -0.66 22.08
C PHE A 303 -0.17 0.50 22.46
N LEU A 304 -0.07 1.54 21.65
CA LEU A 304 0.56 2.80 22.06
C LEU A 304 -0.33 3.52 23.08
N SER A 305 0.31 4.06 24.12
CA SER A 305 -0.39 4.85 25.14
C SER A 305 -1.13 6.03 24.51
N GLY A 306 -2.39 6.22 24.91
CA GLY A 306 -3.24 7.33 24.46
C GLY A 306 -3.95 7.12 23.12
N MET A 307 -3.83 5.95 22.46
CA MET A 307 -4.60 5.66 21.26
C MET A 307 -6.05 5.26 21.59
N ASP A 308 -7.01 5.93 20.95
CA ASP A 308 -8.43 5.55 21.04
C ASP A 308 -8.72 4.30 20.18
N LYS A 309 -8.82 3.16 20.88
CA LYS A 309 -9.12 1.85 20.29
C LYS A 309 -10.45 1.83 19.53
N SER A 310 -11.43 2.65 19.94
CA SER A 310 -12.77 2.67 19.32
C SER A 310 -12.73 3.12 17.86
N ILE A 311 -11.82 4.05 17.52
CA ILE A 311 -11.63 4.54 16.15
C ILE A 311 -11.21 3.39 15.24
N VAL A 312 -10.21 2.61 15.66
CA VAL A 312 -9.70 1.48 14.88
C VAL A 312 -10.75 0.36 14.77
N MET A 313 -11.45 0.04 15.87
CA MET A 313 -12.54 -0.95 15.85
C MET A 313 -13.66 -0.56 14.88
N ASN A 314 -14.12 0.69 14.93
CA ASN A 314 -15.19 1.19 14.06
C ASN A 314 -14.77 1.19 12.58
N LEU A 315 -13.50 1.50 12.31
CA LEU A 315 -12.93 1.44 10.97
C LEU A 315 -12.87 -0.01 10.45
N ILE A 316 -12.38 -0.95 11.25
CA ILE A 316 -12.32 -2.37 10.86
C ILE A 316 -13.72 -2.93 10.59
N THR A 317 -14.66 -2.65 11.50
CA THR A 317 -16.06 -3.09 11.37
C THR A 317 -16.66 -2.60 10.06
N ARG A 318 -16.65 -1.28 9.81
CA ARG A 318 -17.26 -0.69 8.59
C ARG A 318 -16.60 -1.13 7.28
N ARG A 319 -15.29 -1.45 7.29
CA ARG A 319 -14.51 -1.66 6.06
C ARG A 319 -14.33 -3.14 5.69
N LEU A 320 -14.59 -4.06 6.61
CA LEU A 320 -14.43 -5.49 6.38
C LEU A 320 -15.73 -6.30 6.34
N THR A 321 -16.85 -5.74 6.85
CA THR A 321 -18.20 -6.29 6.63
C THR A 321 -18.76 -5.85 5.28
#